data_AF-A0AAU7JQ22-F1
#
_entry.id   AF-A0AAU7JQ22-F1
#
_cell.length_a   1.000
_cell.length_b   1.000
_cell.length_c   1.000
_cell.angle_alpha   90.00
_cell.angle_beta   90.00
_cell.angle_gamma   90.00
#
_symmetry.space_group_name_H-M   'P 1'
#
loop_
_entity.id
_entity.type
_entity.pdbx_description
1 polymer ?
#
loop_
_entity_poly.entity_id
_entity_poly.type
_entity_poly.pdbx_seq_one_letter_code
_entity_poly.pdbx_strand_id
1 'polypeptide(L)'
;MVDINGWEFIALIVLAVVILGPERLPEYAAKLGQLVRQARSMAEGAKGQLREQMGPEFDDINWKQYDPRQYDPRRIVREALFEPDVEDEATGYGADPSPVAHDPSRATPYDVDAT
;
A
#
# COMPACT_ATOMS: atom_id res chain seq x y z
N MET A 1 10.82 -6.16 6.26
CA MET A 1 9.68 -6.30 5.34
C MET A 1 8.75 -7.34 5.92
N VAL A 2 7.43 -7.15 5.80
CA VAL A 2 6.45 -8.15 6.23
C VAL A 2 6.10 -8.95 4.98
N ASP A 3 6.75 -10.10 4.80
CA ASP A 3 6.50 -11.03 3.71
C ASP A 3 5.28 -11.89 4.06
N ILE A 4 4.07 -11.34 3.84
CA ILE A 4 2.81 -12.08 4.02
C ILE A 4 2.32 -12.51 2.64
N ASN A 5 2.25 -13.82 2.44
CA ASN A 5 1.62 -14.41 1.27
C ASN A 5 0.08 -14.30 1.36
N GLY A 6 -0.60 -14.31 0.22
CA GLY A 6 -2.07 -14.18 0.18
C GLY A 6 -2.82 -15.22 1.03
N TRP A 7 -2.28 -16.43 1.16
CA TRP A 7 -2.85 -17.48 2.02
C TRP A 7 -2.65 -17.21 3.51
N GLU A 8 -1.49 -16.64 3.91
CA GLU A 8 -1.20 -16.26 5.29
C GLU A 8 -2.13 -15.14 5.74
N PHE A 9 -2.41 -14.18 4.85
CA PHE A 9 -3.40 -13.13 5.13
C PHE A 9 -4.80 -13.69 5.40
N ILE A 10 -5.25 -14.67 4.60
CA ILE A 10 -6.53 -15.35 4.84
C ILE A 10 -6.50 -16.09 6.18
N ALA A 11 -5.41 -16.81 6.49
CA ALA A 11 -5.27 -17.51 7.77
C ALA A 11 -5.36 -16.55 8.96
N LEU A 12 -4.75 -15.36 8.87
CA LEU A 12 -4.84 -14.32 9.89
C LEU A 12 -6.27 -13.79 10.06
N ILE A 13 -7.01 -13.58 8.97
CA ILE A 13 -8.41 -13.17 9.05
C ILE A 13 -9.25 -14.25 9.76
N VAL A 14 -9.09 -15.51 9.37
CA VAL A 14 -9.82 -16.62 10.01
C VAL A 14 -9.46 -16.70 11.50
N LEU A 15 -8.19 -16.57 11.85
CA LEU A 15 -7.75 -16.55 13.24
C LEU A 15 -8.37 -15.38 14.02
N ALA A 16 -8.40 -14.18 13.44
CA ALA A 16 -9.03 -13.01 14.05
C ALA A 16 -10.53 -13.22 14.28
N VAL A 17 -11.22 -13.85 13.31
CA VAL A 17 -12.65 -14.21 13.42
C VAL A 17 -12.89 -15.21 14.54
N VAL A 18 -12.03 -16.20 14.70
CA VAL A 18 -12.14 -17.19 15.77
C VAL A 18 -11.88 -16.56 17.14
N ILE A 19 -10.85 -15.72 17.27
CA ILE A 19 -10.49 -15.06 18.54
C ILE A 19 -11.57 -14.07 18.98
N LEU A 20 -12.05 -13.23 18.04
CA LEU A 20 -13.02 -12.18 18.34
C LEU A 20 -14.47 -12.68 18.36
N GLY A 21 -14.73 -13.79 17.67
CA GLY A 21 -16.03 -14.40 17.46
C GLY A 21 -16.71 -13.88 16.18
N PRO A 22 -17.22 -14.78 15.31
CA PRO A 22 -17.85 -14.40 14.04
C PRO A 22 -19.11 -13.55 14.23
N GLU A 23 -19.80 -13.71 15.36
CA GLU A 23 -21.03 -12.97 15.64
C GLU A 23 -20.78 -11.52 16.06
N ARG A 24 -19.63 -11.22 16.68
CA ARG A 24 -19.30 -9.89 17.17
C ARG A 24 -18.57 -9.02 16.14
N LEU A 25 -17.84 -9.65 15.21
CA LEU A 25 -17.18 -8.97 14.11
C LEU A 25 -18.06 -8.00 13.30
N PRO A 26 -19.25 -8.38 12.81
CA PRO A 26 -20.09 -7.48 12.04
C PRO A 26 -20.55 -6.27 12.87
N GLU A 27 -20.79 -6.46 14.17
CA GLU A 27 -21.13 -5.37 15.08
C GLU A 27 -19.98 -4.37 15.23
N TYR A 28 -18.74 -4.84 15.42
CA TYR A 28 -17.57 -3.98 15.49
C TYR A 28 -17.25 -3.29 14.16
N ALA A 29 -17.37 -4.00 13.04
CA ALA A 29 -17.18 -3.44 11.72
C ALA A 29 -18.20 -2.33 11.43
N ALA A 30 -19.46 -2.52 11.85
CA ALA A 30 -20.49 -1.48 11.73
C ALA A 30 -20.14 -0.23 12.56
N LYS A 31 -19.67 -0.41 13.80
CA LYS A 31 -19.22 0.71 14.66
C LYS A 31 -18.04 1.45 14.06
N LEU A 32 -17.03 0.73 13.56
CA LEU A 32 -15.89 1.32 12.86
C LEU A 32 -16.36 2.09 11.62
N GLY A 33 -17.26 1.51 10.82
CA GLY A 33 -17.82 2.18 9.63
C GLY A 33 -18.57 3.46 9.97
N GLN A 34 -19.34 3.48 11.07
CA GLN A 34 -20.00 4.68 11.57
C GLN A 34 -18.98 5.75 12.00
N LEU A 35 -17.93 5.36 12.72
CA LEU A 35 -16.83 6.26 13.12
C LEU A 35 -16.12 6.86 11.91
N VAL A 36 -15.78 6.03 10.91
CA VAL A 36 -15.15 6.49 9.67
C VAL A 36 -16.06 7.46 8.92
N ARG A 37 -17.37 7.18 8.85
CA ARG A 37 -18.33 8.07 8.21
C ARG A 37 -18.46 9.41 8.93
N GLN A 38 -18.46 9.38 10.26
CA GLN A 38 -18.51 10.59 11.08
C GLN A 38 -17.22 11.41 10.94
N ALA A 39 -16.06 10.75 11.01
CA ALA A 39 -14.76 11.38 10.79
C ALA A 39 -14.68 12.03 9.40
N ARG A 40 -15.17 11.33 8.36
CA ARG A 40 -15.26 11.88 7.01
C ARG A 40 -16.16 13.12 6.94
N SER A 41 -17.36 13.05 7.53
CA SER A 41 -18.28 14.19 7.56
C SER A 41 -17.69 15.40 8.29
N MET A 42 -16.96 15.16 9.39
CA MET A 42 -16.26 16.19 10.14
C MET A 42 -15.12 16.80 9.31
N ALA A 43 -14.33 15.98 8.62
CA ALA A 43 -13.27 16.44 7.73
C ALA A 43 -13.81 17.27 6.55
N GLU A 44 -14.92 16.84 5.95
CA GLU A 44 -15.61 17.59 4.87
C GLU A 44 -16.13 18.95 5.39
N GLY A 45 -16.71 18.99 6.59
CA GLY A 45 -17.17 20.24 7.22
C GLY A 45 -16.04 21.20 7.58
N ALA A 46 -14.92 20.67 8.12
CA ALA A 46 -13.72 21.46 8.40
C ALA A 46 -13.07 22.00 7.13
N LYS A 47 -13.02 21.19 6.06
CA LYS A 47 -12.56 21.59 4.73
C LYS A 47 -13.41 22.74 4.16
N GLY A 48 -14.73 22.68 4.35
CA GLY A 48 -15.65 23.76 3.96
C GLY A 48 -15.34 25.08 4.67
N GLN A 49 -15.19 25.04 6.00
CA GLN A 49 -14.86 26.22 6.81
C GLN A 49 -13.49 26.81 6.51
N LEU A 50 -12.49 25.97 6.23
CA LEU A 50 -11.16 26.43 5.81
C LEU A 50 -11.18 27.07 4.42
N ARG A 51 -11.96 26.51 3.49
CA ARG A 51 -12.16 27.08 2.14
C ARG A 51 -12.84 28.45 2.19
N GLU A 52 -13.78 28.63 3.10
CA GLU A 52 -14.52 29.88 3.28
C GLU A 52 -13.69 30.99 3.95
N GLN A 53 -12.76 30.61 4.84
CA GLN A 53 -11.91 31.56 5.56
C GLN A 53 -10.58 31.91 4.84
N MET A 54 -9.99 30.99 4.09
CA MET A 54 -8.70 31.23 3.41
C MET A 54 -8.85 31.75 1.98
N GLY A 55 -10.06 31.78 1.42
CA GLY A 55 -10.28 32.28 0.06
C GLY A 55 -9.50 31.47 -1.00
N PRO A 56 -9.22 32.03 -2.19
CA PRO A 56 -8.67 31.30 -3.35
C PRO A 56 -7.30 30.61 -3.12
N GLU A 57 -6.61 30.85 -2.01
CA GLU A 57 -5.39 30.14 -1.61
C GLU A 57 -5.65 28.65 -1.25
N PHE A 58 -6.90 28.23 -1.05
CA PHE A 58 -7.26 26.83 -0.81
C PHE A 58 -7.22 25.94 -2.06
N ASP A 59 -7.36 26.53 -3.26
CA ASP A 59 -7.38 25.80 -4.53
C ASP A 59 -5.97 25.32 -4.98
N ASP A 60 -4.89 25.93 -4.47
CA ASP A 60 -3.50 25.52 -4.74
C ASP A 60 -3.07 24.28 -3.94
N ILE A 61 -3.84 23.89 -2.91
CA ILE A 61 -3.60 22.65 -2.19
C ILE A 61 -4.18 21.51 -3.01
N ASN A 62 -3.30 20.73 -3.61
CA ASN A 62 -3.60 19.69 -4.58
C ASN A 62 -4.23 18.44 -3.93
N TRP A 63 -5.36 18.58 -3.23
CA TRP A 63 -6.04 17.49 -2.50
C TRP A 63 -6.49 16.33 -3.40
N LYS A 64 -6.60 16.54 -4.72
CA LYS A 64 -6.94 15.49 -5.69
C LYS A 64 -5.90 14.38 -5.72
N GLN A 65 -4.63 14.67 -5.41
CA GLN A 65 -3.58 13.66 -5.34
C GLN A 65 -3.74 12.69 -4.15
N TYR A 66 -4.56 13.06 -3.16
CA TYR A 66 -4.85 12.24 -1.97
C TYR A 66 -6.25 11.62 -1.99
N ASP A 67 -6.97 11.68 -3.12
CA ASP A 67 -8.28 11.04 -3.23
C ASP A 67 -8.10 9.52 -3.40
N PRO A 68 -8.44 8.69 -2.40
CA PRO A 68 -8.24 7.25 -2.45
C PRO A 68 -9.09 6.56 -3.53
N ARG A 69 -10.07 7.25 -4.14
CA ARG A 69 -10.89 6.72 -5.23
C ARG A 69 -10.24 6.88 -6.61
N GLN A 70 -9.20 7.70 -6.72
CA GLN A 70 -8.39 7.80 -7.94
C GLN A 70 -7.36 6.66 -8.03
N TYR A 71 -7.20 5.90 -6.95
CA TYR A 71 -6.54 4.60 -6.94
C TYR A 71 -7.54 3.50 -7.37
N ASP A 72 -8.03 3.58 -8.61
CA ASP A 72 -9.00 2.60 -9.13
C ASP A 72 -8.27 1.30 -9.49
N PRO A 73 -8.44 0.19 -8.73
CA PRO A 73 -7.73 -1.06 -8.96
C PRO A 73 -8.03 -1.64 -10.34
N ARG A 74 -9.18 -1.31 -10.94
CA ARG A 74 -9.52 -1.73 -12.30
C ARG A 74 -8.65 -1.06 -13.35
N ARG A 75 -8.18 0.18 -13.11
CA ARG A 75 -7.20 0.82 -13.99
C ARG A 75 -5.86 0.12 -13.90
N ILE A 76 -5.38 -0.22 -12.71
CA ILE A 76 -4.10 -0.92 -12.51
C ILE A 76 -4.13 -2.31 -13.16
N VAL A 77 -5.21 -3.07 -12.96
CA VAL A 77 -5.40 -4.38 -13.60
C VAL A 77 -5.58 -4.27 -15.11
N ARG A 78 -6.26 -3.22 -15.60
CA ARG A 78 -6.40 -2.95 -17.03
C ARG A 78 -5.05 -2.56 -17.64
N GLU A 79 -4.28 -1.69 -17.00
CA GLU A 79 -2.92 -1.36 -17.44
C GLU A 79 -2.08 -2.65 -17.54
N ALA A 80 -2.14 -3.52 -16.52
CA ALA A 80 -1.42 -4.79 -16.50
C ALA A 80 -1.92 -5.85 -17.50
N LEU A 81 -3.17 -5.78 -17.97
CA LEU A 81 -3.73 -6.69 -19.00
C LEU A 81 -3.64 -6.14 -20.43
N PHE A 82 -3.48 -4.82 -20.58
CA PHE A 82 -3.40 -4.14 -21.87
C PHE A 82 -1.96 -3.73 -22.22
N GLU A 83 -1.00 -3.87 -21.29
CA GLU A 83 0.41 -3.99 -21.65
C GLU A 83 0.54 -5.26 -22.51
N PRO A 84 0.77 -5.15 -23.83
CA PRO A 84 1.11 -6.34 -24.60
C PRO A 84 2.39 -6.91 -23.98
N ASP A 85 2.44 -8.22 -23.79
CA ASP A 85 3.68 -8.95 -23.58
C ASP A 85 4.67 -8.47 -24.64
N VAL A 86 5.58 -7.57 -24.24
CA VAL A 86 6.82 -7.32 -24.98
C VAL A 86 7.73 -8.49 -24.67
N GLU A 87 7.32 -9.66 -25.16
CA GLU A 87 8.22 -10.77 -25.40
C GLU A 87 9.20 -10.35 -26.50
N ASP A 88 10.47 -10.32 -26.10
CA ASP A 88 11.67 -10.49 -26.93
C ASP A 88 12.02 -9.42 -27.97
N GLU A 89 12.93 -8.50 -27.61
CA GLU A 89 14.18 -8.29 -28.37
C GLU A 89 15.37 -7.94 -27.44
N ALA A 90 16.23 -8.94 -27.28
CA ALA A 90 17.63 -8.94 -26.86
C ALA A 90 18.36 -7.59 -26.64
N THR A 91 18.65 -7.27 -25.37
CA THR A 91 20.01 -6.86 -24.98
C THR A 91 20.43 -7.68 -23.77
N GLY A 92 21.50 -8.46 -23.95
CA GLY A 92 21.87 -9.57 -23.06
C GLY A 92 22.22 -9.14 -21.65
N TYR A 93 21.56 -9.76 -20.68
CA TYR A 93 22.24 -10.34 -19.53
C TYR A 93 21.40 -11.50 -18.98
N GLY A 94 21.53 -12.66 -19.64
CA GLY A 94 21.18 -13.92 -19.00
C GLY A 94 22.13 -14.14 -17.84
N ALA A 95 21.64 -13.95 -16.62
CA ALA A 95 22.22 -14.55 -15.45
C ALA A 95 21.08 -14.82 -14.47
N ASP A 96 20.67 -16.09 -14.40
CA ASP A 96 20.13 -16.67 -13.19
C ASP A 96 20.89 -16.07 -11.99
N PRO A 97 20.22 -15.43 -11.00
CA PRO A 97 20.87 -15.13 -9.75
C PRO A 97 21.02 -16.44 -8.98
N SER A 98 21.98 -17.27 -9.40
CA SER A 98 22.50 -18.34 -8.57
C SER A 98 23.00 -17.70 -7.28
N PRO A 99 22.51 -18.12 -6.10
CA PRO A 99 22.95 -17.54 -4.84
C PRO A 99 24.44 -17.76 -4.69
N VAL A 100 25.21 -16.67 -4.66
CA VAL A 100 26.66 -16.74 -4.42
C VAL A 100 26.85 -17.21 -2.98
N ALA A 101 27.31 -18.46 -2.81
CA ALA A 101 27.59 -19.02 -1.49
C ALA A 101 28.66 -18.17 -0.78
N HIS A 102 28.40 -17.83 0.48
CA HIS A 102 29.31 -17.04 1.30
C HIS A 102 30.60 -17.83 1.56
N ASP A 103 31.74 -17.30 1.11
CA ASP A 103 33.06 -17.89 1.32
C ASP A 103 33.69 -17.30 2.60
N PRO A 104 33.80 -18.08 3.69
CA PRO A 104 34.33 -17.61 4.97
C PRO A 104 35.85 -17.38 4.94
N SER A 105 36.53 -17.78 3.86
CA SER A 105 37.96 -17.54 3.69
C SER A 105 38.28 -16.19 3.06
N ARG A 106 37.26 -15.45 2.58
CA ARG A 106 37.43 -14.07 2.08
C ARG A 106 37.52 -13.09 3.24
N ALA A 107 38.60 -12.30 3.26
CA ALA A 107 38.72 -11.17 4.17
C ALA A 107 37.62 -10.14 3.89
N THR A 108 36.90 -9.73 4.93
CA THR A 108 35.89 -8.66 4.85
C THR A 108 36.58 -7.34 4.48
N PRO A 109 36.08 -6.60 3.46
CA PRO A 109 36.64 -5.30 3.11
C PRO A 109 36.56 -4.34 4.30
N TYR A 110 37.69 -3.76 4.69
CA TYR A 110 37.73 -2.75 5.75
C TYR A 110 37.31 -1.39 5.16
N ASP A 111 36.25 -0.79 5.69
CA ASP A 111 35.78 0.53 5.31
C ASP A 111 36.53 1.61 6.10
N VAL A 112 37.34 2.40 5.39
CA VAL A 112 38.22 3.42 5.99
C VAL A 112 37.50 4.76 6.23
N ASP A 113 36.28 4.94 5.72
CA ASP A 113 35.52 6.18 5.85
C ASP A 113 34.64 6.21 7.13
N ALA A 114 34.68 5.13 7.93
CA ALA A 114 34.04 5.09 9.24
C ALA A 114 34.94 5.71 10.32
N THR A 115 35.02 7.04 10.40
CA THR A 115 35.59 7.79 11.55
C THR A 115 34.80 9.06 11.83
#